data_AF-A0A1V5R482-F1
#
_entry.id   AF-A0A1V5R482-F1
#
_cell.length_a   1.000
_cell.length_b   1.000
_cell.length_c   1.000
_cell.angle_alpha   90.00
_cell.angle_beta   90.00
_cell.angle_gamma   90.00
#
_symmetry.space_group_name_H-M   'P 1'
#
loop_
_entity.id
_entity.type
_entity.pdbx_description
1 polymer ?
#
loop_
_entity_poly.entity_id
_entity_poly.type
_entity_poly.pdbx_seq_one_letter_code
_entity_poly.pdbx_strand_id
1 'polypeptide(L)'
;MDIKQQFPSQDPLIRLRQEMKLRNFSQKMIKSYLYYITDFLAKSNKQIRQVSSVDVRNYLEKLADSGTSASTLNCAYSAMKLYFEKIMHRRFFATIPRAKKEKHLPEVLSKDEIIKILACLKSPKHHCIVGLLYGSGLRVGEVVRLRMKDIDLNQMVLRVYQGKGKKDRYTVLPESLKDILSRQQKLKLPDDFLFTNPRGKHLSEASVQKIVAKAAREAGINRVVSLHALRHSFATHLLENGTDVRYVQELLGHANIRTTQIYTHVTNPALRNIKSPL
;
A
#
# COMPACT_ATOMS: atom_id res chain seq x y z
N MET A 1 -12.44 -15.30 36.57
CA MET A 1 -11.03 -15.09 36.95
C MET A 1 -10.32 -14.43 35.78
N ASP A 2 -10.27 -13.10 35.78
CA ASP A 2 -9.55 -12.33 34.78
C ASP A 2 -8.04 -12.48 35.02
N ILE A 3 -7.35 -13.09 34.07
CA ILE A 3 -5.89 -13.04 34.00
C ILE A 3 -5.55 -11.57 33.77
N LYS A 4 -5.20 -10.85 34.84
CA LYS A 4 -4.59 -9.53 34.77
C LYS A 4 -3.37 -9.66 33.87
N GLN A 5 -3.48 -9.26 32.61
CA GLN A 5 -2.33 -9.11 31.72
C GLN A 5 -1.35 -8.17 32.45
N GLN A 6 -0.31 -8.74 33.06
CA GLN A 6 0.76 -7.98 33.68
C GLN A 6 1.59 -7.36 32.55
N PHE A 7 1.16 -6.19 32.11
CA PHE A 7 2.00 -5.39 31.23
C PHE A 7 3.17 -4.83 32.04
N PRO A 8 4.41 -4.88 31.53
CA PRO A 8 5.61 -4.45 32.26
C PRO A 8 5.69 -2.94 32.55
N SER A 9 4.73 -2.13 32.08
CA SER A 9 4.65 -0.69 32.36
C SER A 9 3.25 -0.31 32.86
N GLN A 10 3.16 0.69 33.74
CA GLN A 10 1.90 1.27 34.21
C GLN A 10 1.34 2.34 33.24
N ASP A 11 2.14 2.83 32.29
CA ASP A 11 1.69 3.82 31.31
C ASP A 11 0.84 3.15 30.21
N PRO A 12 -0.45 3.52 30.06
CA PRO A 12 -1.33 2.98 29.03
C PRO A 12 -0.82 3.17 27.59
N LEU A 13 -0.04 4.22 27.29
CA LEU A 13 0.54 4.42 25.95
C LEU A 13 1.65 3.43 25.66
N ILE A 14 2.47 3.10 26.67
CA ILE A 14 3.50 2.06 26.56
C ILE A 14 2.84 0.69 26.36
N ARG A 15 1.76 0.40 27.10
CA ARG A 15 0.96 -0.83 26.92
C ARG A 15 0.38 -0.94 25.52
N LEU A 16 -0.19 0.15 24.98
CA LEU A 16 -0.70 0.17 23.61
C LEU A 16 0.40 -0.16 22.61
N ARG A 17 1.58 0.45 22.74
CA ARG A 17 2.72 0.16 21.85
C ARG A 17 3.15 -1.31 21.94
N GLN A 18 3.21 -1.88 23.15
CA GLN A 18 3.57 -3.28 23.37
C GLN A 18 2.54 -4.23 22.76
N GLU A 19 1.26 -4.00 23.01
CA GLU A 19 0.15 -4.78 22.47
C GLU A 19 0.17 -4.76 20.93
N MET A 20 0.40 -3.59 20.33
CA MET A 20 0.51 -3.48 18.87
C MET A 20 1.73 -4.22 18.31
N LYS A 21 2.87 -4.23 19.03
CA LYS A 21 4.04 -5.01 18.66
C LYS A 21 3.75 -6.52 18.72
N LEU A 22 3.10 -7.00 19.78
CA LEU A 22 2.71 -8.41 19.93
C LEU A 22 1.72 -8.86 18.85
N ARG A 23 0.81 -7.97 18.45
CA ARG A 23 -0.09 -8.19 17.30
C ARG A 23 0.59 -8.00 15.94
N ASN A 24 1.90 -7.78 15.92
CA ASN A 24 2.73 -7.66 14.72
C ASN A 24 2.30 -6.53 13.77
N PHE A 25 1.89 -5.39 14.34
CA PHE A 25 1.58 -4.17 13.58
C PHE A 25 2.86 -3.56 13.00
N SER A 26 2.74 -2.89 11.84
CA SER A 26 3.88 -2.18 11.25
C SER A 26 4.26 -0.94 12.08
N GLN A 27 5.53 -0.54 12.04
CA GLN A 27 6.01 0.65 12.77
C GLN A 27 5.25 1.93 12.35
N LYS A 28 4.89 2.04 11.07
CA LYS A 28 4.06 3.14 10.56
C LYS A 28 2.69 3.17 11.24
N MET A 29 2.03 2.02 11.37
CA MET A 29 0.72 1.92 12.01
C MET A 29 0.80 2.21 13.51
N ILE A 30 1.83 1.70 14.19
CA ILE A 30 2.10 2.04 15.60
C ILE A 30 2.24 3.54 15.79
N LYS A 31 3.05 4.21 14.95
CA LYS A 31 3.23 5.66 15.00
C LYS A 31 1.90 6.41 14.79
N SER A 32 1.11 6.01 13.80
CA SER A 32 -0.21 6.62 13.55
C SER A 32 -1.18 6.44 14.72
N TYR A 33 -1.23 5.25 15.31
CA TYR A 33 -2.13 4.98 16.43
C TYR A 33 -1.74 5.80 17.66
N LEU A 34 -0.44 5.79 18.01
CA LEU A 34 0.07 6.58 19.13
C LEU A 34 -0.23 8.06 18.94
N TYR A 35 -0.01 8.60 17.72
CA TYR A 35 -0.33 9.98 17.39
C TYR A 35 -1.78 10.35 17.70
N TYR A 36 -2.76 9.57 17.21
CA TYR A 36 -4.17 9.88 17.45
C TYR A 36 -4.55 9.80 18.92
N ILE A 37 -4.02 8.82 19.67
CA ILE A 37 -4.26 8.75 21.11
C ILE A 37 -3.67 9.97 21.80
N THR A 38 -2.41 10.35 21.51
CA THR A 38 -1.78 11.51 22.15
C THR A 38 -2.49 12.81 21.81
N ASP A 39 -2.92 12.99 20.55
CA ASP A 39 -3.66 14.18 20.11
C ASP A 39 -5.03 14.29 20.79
N PHE A 40 -5.74 13.16 20.92
CA PHE A 40 -6.99 13.12 21.68
C PHE A 40 -6.78 13.45 23.16
N LEU A 41 -5.79 12.85 23.80
CA LEU A 41 -5.53 13.07 25.23
C LEU A 41 -5.22 14.54 25.50
N ALA A 42 -4.37 15.16 24.66
CA ALA A 42 -4.05 16.57 24.75
C ALA A 42 -5.30 17.48 24.59
N LYS A 43 -6.26 17.11 23.75
CA LYS A 43 -7.47 17.90 23.48
C LYS A 43 -8.63 17.62 24.45
N SER A 44 -8.64 16.47 25.11
CA SER A 44 -9.75 16.05 25.96
C SER A 44 -9.84 16.82 27.28
N ASN A 45 -8.73 17.44 27.71
CA ASN A 45 -8.55 18.15 29.00
C ASN A 45 -9.17 17.44 30.22
N LYS A 46 -9.30 16.10 30.15
CA LYS A 46 -9.93 15.24 31.15
C LYS A 46 -8.94 14.18 31.58
N GLN A 47 -9.09 13.72 32.82
CA GLN A 47 -8.38 12.52 33.23
C GLN A 47 -8.83 11.33 32.36
N ILE A 48 -7.88 10.50 31.94
CA ILE A 48 -8.10 9.36 31.03
C ILE A 48 -9.25 8.43 31.53
N ARG A 49 -9.38 8.30 32.85
CA ARG A 49 -10.43 7.48 33.49
C ARG A 49 -11.84 8.06 33.34
N GLN A 50 -11.96 9.39 33.20
CA GLN A 50 -13.23 10.10 33.08
C GLN A 50 -13.70 10.27 31.63
N VAL A 51 -12.85 9.99 30.64
CA VAL A 51 -13.20 10.06 29.21
C VAL A 51 -14.43 9.21 28.92
N SER A 52 -15.46 9.74 28.29
CA SER A 52 -16.69 9.03 27.94
C SER A 52 -16.77 8.67 26.45
N SER A 53 -17.79 7.93 26.05
CA SER A 53 -18.10 7.72 24.61
C SER A 53 -18.37 9.03 23.89
N VAL A 54 -18.97 10.01 24.58
CA VAL A 54 -19.26 11.34 24.05
C VAL A 54 -17.96 12.09 23.72
N ASP A 55 -16.96 12.00 24.59
CA ASP A 55 -15.66 12.65 24.35
C ASP A 55 -14.94 12.10 23.11
N VAL A 56 -14.96 10.77 22.95
CA VAL A 56 -14.40 10.12 21.76
C VAL A 56 -15.19 10.48 20.50
N ARG A 57 -16.53 10.53 20.59
CA ARG A 57 -17.39 10.94 19.48
C ARG A 57 -17.07 12.38 19.06
N ASN A 58 -17.04 13.32 20.00
CA ASN A 58 -16.76 14.73 19.73
C ASN A 58 -15.37 14.93 19.11
N TYR A 59 -14.38 14.13 19.52
CA TYR A 59 -13.05 14.16 18.89
C TYR A 59 -13.08 13.67 17.44
N LEU A 60 -13.75 12.55 17.18
CA LEU A 60 -13.88 12.01 15.82
C LEU A 60 -14.71 12.94 14.92
N GLU A 61 -15.70 13.63 15.47
CA GLU A 61 -16.49 14.65 14.79
C GLU A 61 -15.63 15.86 14.42
N LYS A 62 -14.85 16.41 15.36
CA LYS A 62 -13.88 17.48 15.06
C LYS A 62 -12.86 17.09 14.00
N LEU A 63 -12.45 15.82 13.95
CA LEU A 63 -11.59 15.31 12.87
C LEU A 63 -12.34 15.23 11.54
N ALA A 64 -13.62 14.88 11.53
CA ALA A 64 -14.43 14.90 10.32
C ALA A 64 -14.60 16.32 9.78
N ASP A 65 -14.92 17.28 10.66
CA ASP A 65 -15.12 18.69 10.33
C ASP A 65 -13.86 19.36 9.76
N SER A 66 -12.67 18.86 10.12
CA SER A 66 -11.40 19.34 9.56
C SER A 66 -11.12 18.85 8.12
N GLY A 67 -12.07 18.14 7.50
CA GLY A 67 -11.92 17.60 6.15
C GLY A 67 -11.06 16.33 6.08
N THR A 68 -10.89 15.63 7.21
CA THR A 68 -10.08 14.41 7.25
C THR A 68 -10.73 13.28 6.44
N SER A 69 -9.96 12.61 5.59
CA SER A 69 -10.49 11.49 4.79
C SER A 69 -11.09 10.37 5.65
N ALA A 70 -12.11 9.68 5.13
CA ALA A 70 -12.75 8.54 5.81
C ALA A 70 -11.75 7.44 6.21
N SER A 71 -10.68 7.24 5.43
CA SER A 71 -9.63 6.27 5.77
C SER A 71 -8.80 6.70 6.98
N THR A 72 -8.47 7.98 7.06
CA THR A 72 -7.74 8.58 8.18
C THR A 72 -8.62 8.60 9.44
N LEU A 73 -9.89 8.98 9.31
CA LEU A 73 -10.86 8.96 10.41
C LEU A 73 -11.07 7.54 10.96
N ASN A 74 -11.17 6.53 10.08
CA ASN A 74 -11.24 5.13 10.48
C ASN A 74 -9.95 4.62 11.16
N CYS A 75 -8.79 5.20 10.84
CA CYS A 75 -7.53 4.92 11.53
C CYS A 75 -7.59 5.44 12.97
N ALA A 76 -7.99 6.71 13.16
CA ALA A 76 -8.20 7.31 14.47
C ALA A 76 -9.21 6.50 15.30
N TYR A 77 -10.38 6.18 14.72
CA TYR A 77 -11.38 5.32 15.36
C TYR A 77 -10.79 3.98 15.81
N SER A 78 -10.01 3.32 14.95
CA SER A 78 -9.45 2.00 15.26
C SER A 78 -8.37 2.06 16.34
N ALA A 79 -7.61 3.17 16.39
CA ALA A 79 -6.67 3.46 17.47
C ALA A 79 -7.40 3.63 18.81
N MET A 80 -8.43 4.50 18.82
CA MET A 80 -9.26 4.75 20.01
C MET A 80 -9.92 3.49 20.52
N LYS A 81 -10.52 2.71 19.62
CA LYS A 81 -11.16 1.43 19.96
C LYS A 81 -10.16 0.46 20.58
N LEU A 82 -8.97 0.30 19.99
CA LEU A 82 -7.94 -0.59 20.54
C LEU A 82 -7.49 -0.13 21.93
N TYR A 83 -7.23 1.16 22.11
CA TYR A 83 -6.79 1.71 23.38
C TYR A 83 -7.84 1.55 24.48
N PHE A 84 -9.05 2.04 24.26
CA PHE A 84 -10.07 2.02 25.31
C PHE A 84 -10.65 0.63 25.57
N GLU A 85 -10.93 -0.18 24.54
CA GLU A 85 -11.52 -1.50 24.76
C GLU A 85 -10.51 -2.55 25.23
N LYS A 86 -9.28 -2.54 24.70
CA LYS A 86 -8.30 -3.60 24.98
C LYS A 86 -7.30 -3.23 26.08
N ILE A 87 -6.85 -1.97 26.14
CA ILE A 87 -5.86 -1.54 27.15
C ILE A 87 -6.53 -1.03 28.42
N MET A 88 -7.60 -0.26 28.27
CA MET A 88 -8.33 0.32 29.42
C MET A 88 -9.52 -0.53 29.87
N HIS A 89 -9.89 -1.57 29.11
CA HIS A 89 -11.03 -2.45 29.36
C HIS A 89 -12.39 -1.73 29.46
N ARG A 90 -12.57 -0.64 28.69
CA ARG A 90 -13.80 0.19 28.67
C ARG A 90 -14.57 -0.05 27.37
N ARG A 91 -15.74 -0.68 27.48
CA ARG A 91 -16.56 -1.11 26.33
C ARG A 91 -17.69 -0.12 26.05
N PHE A 92 -17.35 1.03 25.45
CA PHE A 92 -18.36 2.06 25.10
C PHE A 92 -18.36 2.45 23.60
N PHE A 93 -17.65 1.72 22.73
CA PHE A 93 -17.56 2.01 21.29
C PHE A 93 -18.76 1.52 20.46
N ALA A 94 -19.68 0.77 21.06
CA ALA A 94 -20.84 0.22 20.36
C ALA A 94 -21.71 1.31 19.70
N THR A 95 -21.74 2.51 20.28
CA THR A 95 -22.56 3.63 19.81
C THR A 95 -21.82 4.59 18.86
N ILE A 96 -20.53 4.35 18.58
CA ILE A 96 -19.72 5.24 17.74
C ILE A 96 -19.67 4.66 16.31
N PRO A 97 -20.24 5.35 15.29
CA PRO A 97 -20.23 4.86 13.93
C PRO A 97 -18.83 4.95 13.30
N ARG A 98 -18.59 4.10 12.29
CA ARG A 98 -17.41 4.21 11.43
C ARG A 98 -17.74 5.08 10.21
N ALA A 99 -16.75 5.82 9.74
CA ALA A 99 -16.88 6.58 8.51
C ALA A 99 -17.07 5.61 7.32
N LYS A 100 -18.10 5.86 6.50
CA LYS A 100 -18.28 5.13 5.24
C LYS A 100 -17.08 5.41 4.34
N LYS A 101 -16.46 4.35 3.81
CA LYS A 101 -15.41 4.50 2.82
C LYS A 101 -16.05 4.61 1.45
N GLU A 102 -15.81 5.72 0.77
CA GLU A 102 -16.10 5.84 -0.65
C GLU A 102 -15.25 4.83 -1.44
N LYS A 103 -15.88 4.16 -2.40
CA LYS A 103 -15.22 3.23 -3.30
C LYS A 103 -14.99 3.94 -4.63
N HIS A 104 -13.80 4.51 -4.83
CA HIS A 104 -13.41 5.01 -6.14
C HIS A 104 -12.98 3.85 -7.03
N LEU A 105 -13.29 3.93 -8.33
CA LEU A 105 -12.69 3.04 -9.31
C LEU A 105 -11.18 3.29 -9.37
N PRO A 106 -10.35 2.24 -9.55
CA PRO A 106 -8.92 2.42 -9.69
C PRO A 106 -8.61 3.33 -10.86
N GLU A 107 -7.70 4.29 -10.66
CA GLU A 107 -7.13 5.04 -11.77
C GLU A 107 -6.19 4.12 -12.57
N VAL A 108 -6.57 3.87 -13.82
CA VAL A 108 -5.83 3.06 -14.79
C VAL A 108 -5.21 3.98 -15.84
N LEU A 109 -3.95 3.76 -16.14
CA LEU A 109 -3.23 4.39 -17.24
C LEU A 109 -3.44 3.56 -18.51
N SER A 110 -3.66 4.23 -19.65
CA SER A 110 -3.72 3.54 -20.93
C SER A 110 -2.34 2.95 -21.31
N LYS A 111 -2.34 1.97 -22.22
CA LYS A 111 -1.09 1.41 -22.77
C LYS A 111 -0.19 2.51 -23.37
N ASP A 112 -0.79 3.49 -24.07
CA ASP A 112 -0.06 4.62 -24.66
C ASP A 112 0.54 5.55 -23.61
N GLU A 113 -0.19 5.85 -22.52
CA GLU A 113 0.35 6.63 -21.39
C GLU A 113 1.56 5.93 -20.77
N ILE A 114 1.49 4.61 -20.58
CA ILE A 114 2.62 3.82 -20.06
C ILE A 114 3.83 3.89 -21.00
N ILE A 115 3.62 3.73 -22.31
CA ILE A 115 4.68 3.82 -23.32
C ILE A 115 5.35 5.21 -23.26
N LYS A 116 4.55 6.28 -23.21
CA LYS A 116 5.06 7.66 -23.08
C LYS A 116 5.87 7.85 -21.80
N ILE A 117 5.39 7.35 -20.65
CA ILE A 117 6.12 7.40 -19.38
C ILE A 117 7.48 6.70 -19.52
N LEU A 118 7.51 5.48 -20.06
CA LEU A 118 8.74 4.70 -20.21
C LEU A 118 9.72 5.38 -21.17
N ALA A 119 9.23 5.96 -22.27
CA ALA A 119 10.06 6.68 -23.25
C ALA A 119 10.77 7.92 -22.66
N CYS A 120 10.16 8.60 -21.69
CA CYS A 120 10.79 9.74 -21.01
C CYS A 120 11.93 9.34 -20.04
N LEU A 121 12.04 8.06 -19.66
CA LEU A 121 13.01 7.59 -18.67
C LEU A 121 14.38 7.31 -19.28
N LYS A 122 15.21 8.34 -19.40
CA LYS A 122 16.58 8.23 -19.93
C LYS A 122 17.53 7.35 -19.08
N SER A 123 17.30 7.26 -17.77
CA SER A 123 18.14 6.45 -16.88
C SER A 123 17.71 4.98 -16.93
N PRO A 124 18.61 4.03 -17.26
CA PRO A 124 18.30 2.60 -17.23
C PRO A 124 17.76 2.13 -15.87
N LYS A 125 18.26 2.75 -14.78
CA LYS A 125 17.78 2.49 -13.43
C LYS A 125 16.31 2.89 -13.27
N HIS A 126 15.95 4.09 -13.70
CA HIS A 126 14.57 4.58 -13.57
C HIS A 126 13.63 3.83 -14.49
N HIS A 127 14.06 3.53 -15.72
CA HIS A 127 13.32 2.71 -16.67
C HIS A 127 13.00 1.34 -16.07
N CYS A 128 13.99 0.68 -15.47
CA CYS A 128 13.79 -0.62 -14.82
C CYS A 128 12.83 -0.53 -13.60
N ILE A 129 12.94 0.50 -12.77
CA ILE A 129 12.02 0.71 -11.63
C ILE A 129 10.56 0.80 -12.11
N VAL A 130 10.28 1.64 -13.11
CA VAL A 130 8.91 1.84 -13.61
C VAL A 130 8.44 0.61 -14.38
N GLY A 131 9.32 -0.01 -15.16
CA GLY A 131 9.05 -1.26 -15.85
C GLY A 131 8.66 -2.40 -14.90
N LEU A 132 9.29 -2.52 -13.73
CA LEU A 132 8.92 -3.53 -12.71
C LEU A 132 7.61 -3.18 -11.97
N LEU A 133 7.34 -1.89 -11.72
CA LEU A 133 6.07 -1.45 -11.12
C LEU A 133 4.88 -1.81 -12.01
N TYR A 134 5.02 -1.57 -13.32
CA TYR A 134 4.02 -1.91 -14.33
C TYR A 134 4.12 -3.39 -14.71
N GLY A 135 5.13 -3.80 -15.45
CA GLY A 135 5.19 -5.13 -16.09
C GLY A 135 5.31 -6.34 -15.15
N SER A 136 5.62 -6.13 -13.87
CA SER A 136 5.57 -7.21 -12.85
C SER A 136 4.51 -6.97 -11.77
N GLY A 137 3.76 -5.86 -11.86
CA GLY A 137 2.73 -5.49 -10.91
C GLY A 137 3.22 -5.30 -9.48
N LEU A 138 4.49 -4.92 -9.26
CA LEU A 138 5.06 -4.84 -7.91
C LEU A 138 4.56 -3.63 -7.10
N ARG A 139 4.44 -3.79 -5.78
CA ARG A 139 4.26 -2.63 -4.87
C ARG A 139 5.59 -1.90 -4.75
N VAL A 140 5.56 -0.59 -4.53
CA VAL A 140 6.79 0.20 -4.35
C VAL A 140 7.72 -0.36 -3.28
N GLY A 141 7.17 -0.79 -2.14
CA GLY A 141 7.94 -1.41 -1.07
C GLY A 141 8.63 -2.72 -1.49
N GLU A 142 8.00 -3.48 -2.40
CA GLU A 142 8.58 -4.71 -2.96
C GLU A 142 9.70 -4.36 -3.94
N VAL A 143 9.49 -3.38 -4.85
CA VAL A 143 10.51 -2.90 -5.80
C VAL A 143 11.76 -2.40 -5.10
N VAL A 144 11.62 -1.54 -4.09
CA VAL A 144 12.80 -0.97 -3.42
C VAL A 144 13.57 -2.02 -2.62
N ARG A 145 12.92 -3.08 -2.14
CA ARG A 145 13.58 -4.15 -1.36
C ARG A 145 14.03 -5.34 -2.20
N LEU A 146 13.77 -5.35 -3.50
CA LEU A 146 14.13 -6.43 -4.40
C LEU A 146 15.65 -6.63 -4.44
N ARG A 147 16.10 -7.88 -4.30
CA ARG A 147 17.51 -8.27 -4.38
C ARG A 147 17.83 -8.99 -5.68
N MET A 148 19.10 -9.08 -6.02
CA MET A 148 19.52 -9.76 -7.24
C MET A 148 19.15 -11.24 -7.27
N LYS A 149 19.27 -11.94 -6.12
CA LYS A 149 18.90 -13.35 -5.98
C LYS A 149 17.41 -13.64 -6.18
N ASP A 150 16.57 -12.62 -6.09
CA ASP A 150 15.12 -12.77 -6.21
C ASP A 150 14.67 -12.82 -7.68
N ILE A 151 15.59 -12.62 -8.63
CA ILE A 151 15.31 -12.52 -10.06
C ILE A 151 15.89 -13.75 -10.77
N ASP A 152 15.04 -14.45 -11.52
CA ASP A 152 15.44 -15.54 -12.40
C ASP A 152 15.25 -15.11 -13.85
N LEU A 153 16.36 -14.77 -14.51
CA LEU A 153 16.38 -14.33 -15.91
C LEU A 153 16.25 -15.48 -16.92
N ASN A 154 16.39 -16.74 -16.48
CA ASN A 154 16.21 -17.90 -17.35
C ASN A 154 14.72 -18.21 -17.48
N GLN A 155 14.02 -18.21 -16.35
CA GLN A 155 12.58 -18.48 -16.28
C GLN A 155 11.73 -17.22 -16.47
N MET A 156 12.35 -16.03 -16.52
CA MET A 156 11.67 -14.74 -16.63
C MET A 156 10.60 -14.53 -15.54
N VAL A 157 10.96 -14.93 -14.32
CA VAL A 157 10.16 -14.75 -13.12
C VAL A 157 10.95 -14.03 -12.06
N LEU A 158 10.22 -13.43 -11.11
CA LEU A 158 10.82 -12.88 -9.92
C LEU A 158 10.05 -13.31 -8.69
N ARG A 159 10.79 -13.57 -7.62
CA ARG A 159 10.26 -13.94 -6.32
C ARG A 159 10.07 -12.68 -5.48
N VAL A 160 8.86 -12.47 -4.96
CA VAL A 160 8.57 -11.39 -4.03
C VAL A 160 8.57 -11.96 -2.62
N TYR A 161 9.63 -11.68 -1.86
CA TYR A 161 9.75 -12.10 -0.47
C TYR A 161 8.87 -11.21 0.44
N GLN A 162 8.07 -11.83 1.30
CA GLN A 162 7.32 -11.15 2.37
C GLN A 162 6.41 -9.98 1.91
N GLY A 163 5.47 -10.27 1.00
CA GLY A 163 4.38 -9.33 0.67
C GLY A 163 3.45 -9.03 1.86
N LYS A 164 2.40 -8.23 1.61
CA LYS A 164 1.33 -7.97 2.60
C LYS A 164 0.67 -9.30 3.00
N GLY A 165 0.93 -9.77 4.22
CA GLY A 165 0.48 -11.08 4.72
C GLY A 165 1.59 -12.13 4.92
N LYS A 166 2.87 -11.75 4.74
CA LYS A 166 4.05 -12.64 4.90
C LYS A 166 4.04 -13.89 4.02
N LYS A 167 3.34 -13.84 2.89
CA LYS A 167 3.40 -14.89 1.87
C LYS A 167 4.33 -14.48 0.76
N ASP A 168 5.19 -15.41 0.37
CA ASP A 168 5.99 -15.30 -0.83
C ASP A 168 5.10 -15.57 -2.05
N ARG A 169 5.45 -14.98 -3.18
CA ARG A 169 4.84 -15.26 -4.48
C ARG A 169 5.84 -15.08 -5.59
N TYR A 170 5.58 -15.73 -6.71
CA TYR A 170 6.23 -15.41 -7.97
C TYR A 170 5.38 -14.44 -8.78
N THR A 171 6.03 -13.60 -9.56
CA THR A 171 5.38 -12.80 -10.60
C THR A 171 6.25 -12.79 -11.86
N VAL A 172 5.65 -12.40 -12.97
CA VAL A 172 6.31 -12.36 -14.28
C VAL A 172 7.33 -11.22 -14.35
N LEU A 173 8.38 -11.44 -15.12
CA LEU A 173 9.41 -10.44 -15.43
C LEU A 173 9.27 -9.98 -16.89
N PRO A 174 9.24 -8.67 -17.18
CA PRO A 174 9.18 -8.18 -18.56
C PRO A 174 10.46 -8.48 -19.33
N GLU A 175 10.33 -9.06 -20.53
CA GLU A 175 11.45 -9.33 -21.44
C GLU A 175 12.24 -8.07 -21.79
N SER A 176 11.56 -6.93 -21.93
CA SER A 176 12.21 -5.64 -22.21
C SER A 176 13.22 -5.19 -21.15
N LEU A 177 13.21 -5.79 -19.96
CA LEU A 177 14.16 -5.49 -18.87
C LEU A 177 15.33 -6.46 -18.79
N LYS A 178 15.31 -7.54 -19.57
CA LYS A 178 16.32 -8.63 -19.50
C LYS A 178 17.74 -8.12 -19.66
N ASP A 179 17.98 -7.25 -20.64
CA ASP A 179 19.32 -6.69 -20.89
C ASP A 179 19.82 -5.80 -19.75
N ILE A 180 18.92 -4.98 -19.19
CA ILE A 180 19.25 -4.09 -18.07
C ILE A 180 19.61 -4.95 -16.85
N LEU A 181 18.82 -5.99 -16.57
CA LEU A 181 19.01 -6.85 -15.41
C LEU A 181 20.23 -7.77 -15.56
N SER A 182 20.48 -8.28 -16.76
CA SER A 182 21.68 -9.07 -17.08
C SER A 182 22.96 -8.25 -16.82
N ARG A 183 22.97 -6.97 -17.19
CA ARG A 183 24.08 -6.06 -16.86
C ARG A 183 24.22 -5.87 -15.35
N GLN A 184 23.12 -5.71 -14.63
CA GLN A 184 23.16 -5.57 -13.16
C GLN A 184 23.67 -6.82 -12.46
N GLN A 185 23.32 -8.02 -12.95
CA GLN A 185 23.76 -9.30 -12.37
C GLN A 185 25.29 -9.49 -12.45
N LYS A 186 25.95 -8.89 -13.45
CA LYS A 186 27.42 -8.89 -13.55
C LYS A 186 28.10 -7.93 -12.57
N LEU A 187 27.37 -6.95 -12.04
CA LEU A 187 27.91 -5.86 -11.22
C LEU A 187 27.58 -5.98 -9.73
N LYS A 188 26.68 -6.89 -9.36
CA LYS A 188 26.09 -6.98 -8.02
C LYS A 188 26.13 -8.42 -7.51
N LEU A 189 26.32 -8.57 -6.21
CA LEU A 189 26.22 -9.86 -5.54
C LEU A 189 24.75 -10.28 -5.37
N PRO A 190 24.46 -11.58 -5.18
CA PRO A 190 23.08 -12.07 -5.04
C PRO A 190 22.26 -11.37 -3.94
N ASP A 191 22.88 -11.03 -2.81
CA ASP A 191 22.19 -10.37 -1.69
C ASP A 191 22.08 -8.84 -1.80
N ASP A 192 22.71 -8.24 -2.82
CA ASP A 192 22.63 -6.80 -3.04
C ASP A 192 21.23 -6.39 -3.46
N PHE A 193 20.79 -5.23 -2.97
CA PHE A 193 19.59 -4.60 -3.50
C PHE A 193 19.79 -4.25 -4.97
N LEU A 194 18.77 -4.54 -5.79
CA LEU A 194 18.77 -4.15 -7.20
C LEU A 194 18.92 -2.62 -7.32
N PHE A 195 18.20 -1.87 -6.49
CA PHE A 195 18.23 -0.40 -6.50
C PHE A 195 18.76 0.17 -5.18
N THR A 196 19.97 0.71 -5.24
CA THR A 196 20.61 1.38 -4.10
C THR A 196 20.58 2.91 -4.22
N ASN A 197 20.65 3.55 -3.06
CA ASN A 197 20.99 4.95 -2.90
C ASN A 197 22.53 5.11 -2.80
N PRO A 198 23.07 6.34 -2.85
CA PRO A 198 24.52 6.58 -2.75
C PRO A 198 25.17 6.09 -1.45
N ARG A 199 24.38 5.78 -0.41
CA ARG A 199 24.84 5.22 0.87
C ARG A 199 24.78 3.69 0.93
N GLY A 200 24.59 3.02 -0.21
CA GLY A 200 24.53 1.55 -0.31
C GLY A 200 23.25 0.90 0.21
N LYS A 201 22.29 1.67 0.76
CA LYS A 201 20.98 1.15 1.21
C LYS A 201 19.98 1.15 0.06
N HIS A 202 18.89 0.43 0.21
CA HIS A 202 17.81 0.48 -0.78
C HIS A 202 17.24 1.90 -0.97
N LEU A 203 16.65 2.16 -2.13
CA LEU A 203 15.93 3.40 -2.40
C LEU A 203 14.75 3.59 -1.43
N SER A 204 14.40 4.85 -1.19
CA SER A 204 13.18 5.18 -0.44
C SER A 204 11.96 5.12 -1.38
N GLU A 205 10.80 4.76 -0.83
CA GLU A 205 9.53 4.78 -1.59
C GLU A 205 9.22 6.19 -2.12
N ALA A 206 9.57 7.24 -1.36
CA ALA A 206 9.42 8.63 -1.76
C ALA A 206 10.30 8.99 -2.97
N SER A 207 11.51 8.43 -3.07
CA SER A 207 12.38 8.62 -4.24
C SER A 207 11.74 8.02 -5.50
N VAL A 208 11.17 6.82 -5.39
CA VAL A 208 10.46 6.18 -6.51
C VAL A 208 9.22 6.98 -6.91
N GLN A 209 8.47 7.49 -5.93
CA GLN A 209 7.31 8.37 -6.21
C GLN A 209 7.72 9.63 -6.99
N LYS A 210 8.84 10.26 -6.62
CA LYS A 210 9.38 11.43 -7.36
C LYS A 210 9.78 11.06 -8.78
N ILE A 211 10.39 9.89 -8.98
CA ILE A 211 10.77 9.40 -10.32
C ILE A 211 9.54 9.25 -11.20
N VAL A 212 8.49 8.58 -10.71
CA VAL A 212 7.25 8.36 -11.47
C VAL A 212 6.51 9.67 -11.75
N ALA A 213 6.37 10.55 -10.75
CA ALA A 213 5.72 11.84 -10.94
C ALA A 213 6.46 12.72 -11.96
N LYS A 214 7.80 12.72 -11.93
CA LYS A 214 8.61 13.44 -12.91
C LYS A 214 8.40 12.89 -14.32
N ALA A 215 8.46 11.57 -14.48
CA ALA A 215 8.29 10.92 -15.78
C ALA A 215 6.89 11.13 -16.36
N ALA A 216 5.84 11.05 -15.53
CA ALA A 216 4.46 11.31 -15.96
C ALA A 216 4.27 12.75 -16.45
N ARG A 217 4.84 13.73 -15.73
CA ARG A 217 4.81 15.14 -16.15
C ARG A 217 5.56 15.36 -17.48
N GLU A 218 6.72 14.73 -17.65
CA GLU A 218 7.50 14.80 -18.90
C GLU A 218 6.80 14.10 -20.07
N ALA A 219 5.99 13.08 -19.79
CA ALA A 219 5.13 12.40 -20.74
C ALA A 219 3.85 13.17 -21.13
N GLY A 220 3.64 14.37 -20.57
CA GLY A 220 2.46 15.19 -20.85
C GLY A 220 1.17 14.68 -20.20
N ILE A 221 1.28 13.91 -19.11
CA ILE A 221 0.11 13.38 -18.40
C ILE A 221 -0.33 14.40 -17.35
N ASN A 222 -1.48 15.04 -17.59
CA ASN A 222 -1.99 16.17 -16.80
C ASN A 222 -2.61 15.78 -15.44
N ARG A 223 -2.64 14.48 -15.12
CA ARG A 223 -3.17 13.95 -13.85
C ARG A 223 -2.06 13.40 -12.96
N VAL A 224 -2.31 13.34 -11.65
CA VAL A 224 -1.37 12.78 -10.69
C VAL A 224 -1.26 11.26 -10.88
N VAL A 225 -0.12 10.79 -11.36
CA VAL A 225 0.15 9.35 -11.51
C VAL A 225 0.68 8.77 -10.21
N SER A 226 -0.14 7.97 -9.52
CA SER A 226 0.28 7.26 -8.32
C SER A 226 1.05 5.97 -8.67
N LEU A 227 1.89 5.49 -7.74
CA LEU A 227 2.57 4.19 -7.88
C LEU A 227 1.59 3.02 -7.95
N HIS A 228 0.41 3.17 -7.32
CA HIS A 228 -0.65 2.18 -7.42
C HIS A 228 -1.31 2.19 -8.79
N ALA A 229 -1.40 3.33 -9.47
CA ALA A 229 -1.95 3.41 -10.83
C ALA A 229 -1.18 2.50 -11.80
N LEU A 230 0.16 2.47 -11.75
CA LEU A 230 0.98 1.57 -12.57
C LEU A 230 0.62 0.09 -12.33
N ARG A 231 0.50 -0.30 -11.06
CA ARG A 231 0.13 -1.67 -10.67
C ARG A 231 -1.33 -2.00 -11.01
N HIS A 232 -2.25 -1.04 -10.89
CA HIS A 232 -3.63 -1.19 -11.32
C HIS A 232 -3.72 -1.36 -12.83
N SER A 233 -2.89 -0.63 -13.59
CA SER A 233 -2.79 -0.73 -15.04
C SER A 233 -2.28 -2.09 -15.47
N PHE A 234 -1.28 -2.64 -14.80
CA PHE A 234 -0.85 -4.03 -15.02
C PHE A 234 -1.99 -5.04 -14.86
N ALA A 235 -2.70 -4.97 -13.74
CA ALA A 235 -3.81 -5.88 -13.46
C ALA A 235 -4.92 -5.76 -14.51
N THR A 236 -5.28 -4.52 -14.84
CA THR A 236 -6.33 -4.20 -15.81
C THR A 236 -5.94 -4.69 -17.21
N HIS A 237 -4.72 -4.39 -17.67
CA HIS A 237 -4.25 -4.79 -19.01
C HIS A 237 -4.09 -6.32 -19.14
N LEU A 238 -3.72 -7.04 -18.08
CA LEU A 238 -3.73 -8.51 -18.11
C LEU A 238 -5.14 -9.06 -18.30
N LEU A 239 -6.12 -8.52 -17.57
CA LEU A 239 -7.53 -8.91 -17.72
C LEU A 239 -8.08 -8.55 -19.10
N GLU A 240 -7.76 -7.37 -19.63
CA GLU A 240 -8.14 -6.96 -20.99
C GLU A 240 -7.53 -7.87 -22.06
N ASN A 241 -6.33 -8.41 -21.82
CA ASN A 241 -5.69 -9.39 -22.70
C ASN A 241 -6.21 -10.83 -22.47
N GLY A 242 -7.27 -11.02 -21.67
CA GLY A 242 -7.91 -12.32 -21.46
C GLY A 242 -7.28 -13.19 -20.37
N THR A 243 -6.39 -12.64 -19.53
CA THR A 243 -5.80 -13.41 -18.42
C THR A 243 -6.86 -13.69 -17.36
N ASP A 244 -6.96 -14.93 -16.87
CA ASP A 244 -7.91 -15.27 -15.80
C ASP A 244 -7.63 -14.47 -14.52
N VAL A 245 -8.71 -14.00 -13.89
CA VAL A 245 -8.66 -13.18 -12.66
C VAL A 245 -7.94 -13.89 -11.51
N ARG A 246 -7.91 -15.22 -11.46
CA ARG A 246 -7.17 -16.03 -10.50
C ARG A 246 -5.66 -15.92 -10.70
N TYR A 247 -5.18 -15.98 -11.94
CA TYR A 247 -3.76 -15.75 -12.22
C TYR A 247 -3.35 -14.31 -11.89
N VAL A 248 -4.18 -13.32 -12.24
CA VAL A 248 -3.93 -11.92 -11.85
C VAL A 248 -3.92 -11.76 -10.32
N GLN A 249 -4.81 -12.45 -9.60
CA GLN A 249 -4.82 -12.45 -8.13
C GLN A 249 -3.50 -12.98 -7.55
N GLU A 250 -2.99 -14.07 -8.12
CA GLU A 250 -1.75 -14.72 -7.70
C GLU A 250 -0.52 -13.83 -7.94
N LEU A 251 -0.36 -13.30 -9.16
CA LEU A 251 0.73 -12.37 -9.53
C LEU A 251 0.78 -11.14 -8.61
N LEU A 252 -0.39 -10.61 -8.27
CA LEU A 252 -0.51 -9.47 -7.36
C LEU A 252 -0.37 -9.87 -5.88
N GLY A 253 -0.50 -11.15 -5.53
CA GLY A 253 -0.48 -11.60 -4.14
C GLY A 253 -1.65 -11.04 -3.33
N HIS A 254 -2.86 -11.09 -3.89
CA HIS A 254 -4.06 -10.69 -3.19
C HIS A 254 -4.63 -11.87 -2.39
N ALA A 255 -4.73 -11.71 -1.07
CA ALA A 255 -5.32 -12.74 -0.21
C ALA A 255 -6.82 -12.97 -0.47
N ASN A 256 -7.53 -11.94 -0.95
CA ASN A 256 -8.95 -12.01 -1.25
C ASN A 256 -9.20 -11.62 -2.70
N ILE A 257 -9.85 -12.52 -3.45
CA ILE A 257 -10.23 -12.34 -4.86
C ILE A 257 -11.03 -11.06 -5.10
N ARG A 258 -11.84 -10.62 -4.11
CA ARG A 258 -12.60 -9.36 -4.19
C ARG A 258 -11.70 -8.15 -4.43
N THR A 259 -10.44 -8.20 -3.99
CA THR A 259 -9.46 -7.12 -4.24
C THR A 259 -9.05 -7.06 -5.71
N THR A 260 -9.02 -8.21 -6.39
CA THR A 260 -8.72 -8.31 -7.83
C THR A 260 -9.95 -8.06 -8.68
N GLN A 261 -11.13 -8.46 -8.23
CA GLN A 261 -12.41 -8.18 -8.90
C GLN A 261 -12.73 -6.68 -9.04
N ILE A 262 -12.07 -5.80 -8.27
CA ILE A 262 -12.19 -4.35 -8.49
C ILE A 262 -11.78 -3.98 -9.93
N TYR A 263 -10.80 -4.69 -10.52
CA TYR A 263 -10.37 -4.44 -11.90
C TYR A 263 -11.32 -5.01 -12.95
N THR A 264 -12.06 -6.08 -12.64
CA THR A 264 -12.99 -6.69 -13.62
C THR A 264 -14.16 -5.78 -13.95
N HIS A 265 -14.50 -4.84 -13.06
CA HIS A 265 -15.50 -3.80 -13.32
C HIS A 265 -15.04 -2.79 -14.37
N VAL A 266 -13.72 -2.55 -14.49
CA VAL A 266 -13.15 -1.60 -15.45
C VAL A 266 -12.98 -2.24 -16.83
N THR A 267 -12.72 -3.55 -16.87
CA THR A 267 -12.40 -4.28 -18.10
C THR A 267 -13.59 -4.95 -18.76
N ASN A 268 -14.82 -4.83 -18.22
CA ASN A 268 -15.98 -5.59 -18.71
C ASN A 268 -16.18 -5.36 -20.22
N PRO A 269 -15.80 -6.31 -21.09
CA PRO A 269 -15.86 -6.12 -22.54
C PRO A 269 -17.30 -5.95 -23.03
N ALA A 270 -18.26 -6.53 -22.28
CA ALA A 270 -19.68 -6.36 -22.55
C ALA A 270 -20.10 -4.89 -22.45
N LEU A 271 -19.52 -4.09 -21.54
CA LEU A 271 -19.81 -2.66 -21.46
C LEU A 271 -19.25 -1.87 -22.66
N ARG A 272 -18.10 -2.27 -23.22
CA ARG A 272 -17.51 -1.62 -24.42
C ARG A 272 -18.33 -1.89 -25.69
N ASN A 273 -18.98 -3.05 -25.77
CA ASN A 273 -19.77 -3.45 -26.94
C ASN A 273 -21.25 -3.07 -26.83
N ILE A 274 -21.71 -2.57 -25.68
CA ILE A 274 -23.04 -1.94 -25.58
C ILE A 274 -22.97 -0.62 -26.34
N LYS A 275 -23.58 -0.60 -27.52
CA LYS A 275 -23.79 0.64 -28.26
C LYS A 275 -24.86 1.46 -27.56
N SER A 276 -24.61 2.77 -27.47
CA SER A 276 -25.66 3.73 -27.12
C SER A 276 -26.84 3.53 -28.07
N PRO A 277 -28.09 3.60 -27.59
CA PRO A 277 -29.27 3.54 -28.44
C PRO A 277 -29.40 4.78 -29.36
N LEU A 278 -28.56 5.80 -29.14
CA LEU A 278 -28.36 6.99 -29.98
C LEU A 278 -26.98 6.93 -30.64
#